data_AF-A0A645EQF8-F1
#
_entry.id   AF-A0A645EQF8-F1
#
_cell.length_a   1.000
_cell.length_b   1.000
_cell.length_c   1.000
_cell.angle_alpha   90.00
_cell.angle_beta   90.00
_cell.angle_gamma   90.00
#
_symmetry.space_group_name_H-M   'P 1'
#
loop_
_entity.id
_entity.type
_entity.pdbx_description
1 polymer ?
#
loop_
_entity_poly.entity_id
_entity_poly.type
_entity_poly.pdbx_seq_one_letter_code
_entity_poly.pdbx_strand_id
1 'polypeptide(L)'
;MKYSKKLIFYIVILFISGVIYFYPREISKDFNGIMYRLGYTNYLENVKVSIQGNISKGLLKGDKFEGAIQIGDKKLTKISMRFDDFGRGNLFYYDESVGDYKSYGDLISNNMKDQFTIIVLEENEEKSGSSSWSSKDGLMISVLASSRNEALDISNKLMKDILVNELK
;
A
#
# COMPACT_ATOMS: atom_id res chain seq x y z
N MET A 1 3.09 -47.18 -17.92
CA MET A 1 3.62 -45.90 -18.44
C MET A 1 4.93 -45.56 -17.70
N LYS A 2 6.09 -45.80 -18.31
CA LYS A 2 7.38 -45.30 -17.77
C LYS A 2 7.48 -43.83 -18.15
N TYR A 3 7.17 -42.92 -17.24
CA TYR A 3 7.47 -41.51 -17.46
C TYR A 3 8.97 -41.37 -17.74
N SER A 4 9.31 -40.66 -18.82
CA SER A 4 10.71 -40.42 -19.13
C SER A 4 11.32 -39.62 -17.98
N LYS A 5 12.54 -39.96 -17.55
CA LYS A 5 13.25 -39.23 -16.46
C LYS A 5 13.29 -37.71 -16.71
N LYS A 6 13.24 -37.31 -18.00
CA LYS A 6 13.12 -35.91 -18.46
C LYS A 6 11.81 -35.25 -18.04
N LEU A 7 10.66 -35.94 -18.14
CA LEU A 7 9.37 -35.40 -17.71
C LEU A 7 9.35 -35.13 -16.21
N ILE A 8 9.87 -36.07 -15.41
CA ILE A 8 9.98 -35.92 -13.96
C ILE A 8 10.86 -34.71 -13.62
N PHE A 9 11.99 -34.55 -14.32
CA PHE A 9 12.87 -33.40 -14.16
C PHE A 9 12.17 -32.06 -14.42
N TYR A 10 11.39 -31.94 -15.50
CA TYR A 10 10.64 -30.71 -15.79
C TYR A 10 9.55 -30.41 -14.74
N ILE A 11 8.86 -31.44 -14.25
CA ILE A 11 7.85 -31.27 -13.18
C ILE A 11 8.52 -30.76 -11.90
N VAL A 12 9.69 -31.29 -11.55
CA VAL A 12 10.45 -30.83 -10.37
C VAL A 12 10.90 -29.38 -10.53
N ILE A 13 11.41 -28.98 -11.69
CA ILE A 13 11.78 -27.57 -11.95
C ILE A 13 10.57 -26.64 -11.84
N LEU A 14 9.44 -27.03 -12.42
CA LEU A 14 8.22 -26.24 -12.37
C LEU A 14 7.72 -26.09 -10.93
N PHE A 15 7.78 -27.18 -10.15
CA PHE A 15 7.42 -27.17 -8.73
C PHE A 15 8.32 -26.23 -7.91
N ILE A 16 9.65 -26.35 -8.04
CA ILE A 16 10.61 -25.49 -7.34
C ILE A 16 10.41 -24.03 -7.72
N SER A 17 10.22 -23.74 -9.00
CA SER A 17 9.97 -22.38 -9.51
C SER A 17 8.69 -21.80 -8.93
N GLY A 18 7.62 -22.60 -8.83
CA GLY A 18 6.37 -22.21 -8.18
C GLY A 18 6.57 -21.88 -6.70
N VAL A 19 7.29 -22.73 -5.96
CA VAL A 19 7.59 -22.48 -4.53
C VAL A 19 8.35 -21.17 -4.35
N ILE A 20 9.40 -20.92 -5.14
CA ILE A 20 10.19 -19.69 -5.08
C ILE A 20 9.36 -18.45 -5.41
N TYR A 21 8.43 -18.58 -6.36
CA TYR A 21 7.57 -17.47 -6.79
C TYR A 21 6.55 -17.08 -5.72
N PHE A 22 5.95 -18.07 -5.03
CA PHE A 22 4.92 -17.83 -4.01
C PHE A 22 5.47 -17.64 -2.58
N TYR A 23 6.75 -17.93 -2.36
CA TYR A 23 7.37 -17.77 -1.05
C TYR A 23 7.29 -16.28 -0.60
N PRO A 24 6.78 -16.01 0.61
CA PRO A 24 6.73 -14.65 1.15
C PRO A 24 8.13 -14.03 1.17
N ARG A 25 8.23 -12.78 0.68
CA ARG A 25 9.49 -12.03 0.68
C ARG A 25 9.43 -10.95 1.73
N GLU A 26 10.42 -10.96 2.61
CA GLU A 26 10.62 -9.89 3.57
C GLU A 26 10.85 -8.55 2.85
N ILE A 27 10.38 -7.50 3.51
CA ILE A 27 10.55 -6.12 3.10
C ILE A 27 10.83 -5.29 4.36
N SER A 28 11.93 -4.56 4.33
CA SER A 28 12.31 -3.58 5.33
C SER A 28 12.92 -2.40 4.59
N LYS A 29 12.18 -1.30 4.49
CA LYS A 29 12.61 -0.15 3.68
C LYS A 29 12.07 1.15 4.23
N ASP A 30 12.92 2.17 4.18
CA ASP A 30 12.58 3.54 4.53
C ASP A 30 12.40 4.38 3.27
N PHE A 31 11.40 5.24 3.31
CA PHE A 31 11.08 6.18 2.25
C PHE A 31 10.95 7.58 2.83
N ASN A 32 11.44 8.55 2.08
CA ASN A 32 11.01 9.93 2.24
C ASN A 32 9.78 10.14 1.36
N GLY A 33 8.75 10.78 1.90
CA GLY A 33 7.54 11.11 1.18
C GLY A 33 7.04 12.51 1.52
N ILE A 34 6.02 12.91 0.78
CA ILE A 34 5.33 14.18 0.97
C ILE A 34 3.89 13.88 1.35
N MET A 35 3.46 14.43 2.48
CA MET A 35 2.06 14.54 2.85
C MET A 35 1.53 15.86 2.29
N TYR A 36 0.39 15.82 1.61
CA TYR A 36 -0.21 16.97 0.95
C TYR A 36 -1.73 16.85 0.93
N ARG A 37 -2.39 18.00 0.73
CA ARG A 37 -3.86 18.06 0.66
C ARG A 37 -4.30 18.42 -0.76
N LEU A 38 -5.30 17.72 -1.25
CA LEU A 38 -5.94 18.02 -2.53
C LEU A 38 -6.67 19.37 -2.46
N GLY A 39 -6.72 20.09 -3.57
CA GLY A 39 -7.40 21.40 -3.65
C GLY A 39 -6.76 22.52 -2.82
N TYR A 40 -5.72 22.24 -2.04
CA TYR A 40 -5.00 23.23 -1.22
C TYR A 40 -3.50 23.17 -1.51
N THR A 41 -3.01 24.15 -2.26
CA THR A 41 -1.62 24.15 -2.78
C THR A 41 -0.55 24.37 -1.72
N ASN A 42 -0.91 24.95 -0.58
CA ASN A 42 0.04 25.43 0.42
C ASN A 42 0.29 24.44 1.57
N TYR A 43 -0.46 23.35 1.66
CA TYR A 43 -0.24 22.33 2.68
C TYR A 43 0.70 21.25 2.13
N LEU A 44 1.89 21.19 2.72
CA LEU A 44 2.94 20.23 2.42
C LEU A 44 3.73 19.92 3.69
N GLU A 45 3.94 18.64 3.94
CA GLU A 45 4.75 18.16 5.05
C GLU A 45 5.67 17.02 4.59
N ASN A 46 6.94 17.07 4.96
CA ASN A 46 7.88 15.97 4.72
C ASN A 46 7.62 14.87 5.74
N VAL A 47 7.32 13.67 5.27
CA VAL A 47 7.01 12.52 6.14
C VAL A 47 7.96 11.37 5.83
N LYS A 48 8.52 10.76 6.89
CA LYS A 48 9.26 9.51 6.78
C LYS A 48 8.28 8.35 6.87
N VAL A 49 8.38 7.43 5.93
CA VAL A 49 7.57 6.21 5.90
C VAL A 49 8.49 4.99 5.94
N SER A 50 8.38 4.18 7.00
CA SER A 50 9.15 2.95 7.13
C SER A 50 8.21 1.76 7.06
N ILE A 51 8.52 0.78 6.22
CA ILE A 51 7.73 -0.45 6.08
C ILE A 51 8.55 -1.64 6.53
N GLN A 52 7.94 -2.51 7.34
CA GLN A 52 8.54 -3.75 7.80
C GLN A 52 7.52 -4.88 7.76
N GLY A 53 7.80 -5.95 7.02
CA GLY A 53 6.87 -7.07 6.91
C GLY A 53 7.21 -8.06 5.82
N ASN A 54 6.19 -8.74 5.33
CA ASN A 54 6.27 -9.73 4.26
C ASN A 54 5.29 -9.40 3.14
N ILE A 55 5.73 -9.55 1.90
CA ILE A 55 4.86 -9.52 0.71
C ILE A 55 4.81 -10.91 0.10
N SER A 56 3.60 -11.42 -0.12
CA SER A 56 3.37 -12.70 -0.79
C SER A 56 2.49 -12.53 -2.03
N LYS A 57 2.82 -13.27 -3.09
CA LYS A 57 2.03 -13.29 -4.32
C LYS A 57 0.74 -14.09 -4.10
N GLY A 58 -0.39 -13.55 -4.55
CA GLY A 58 -1.64 -14.31 -4.62
C GLY A 58 -1.76 -15.05 -5.96
N LEU A 59 -2.13 -16.33 -5.93
CA LEU A 59 -2.35 -17.15 -7.14
C LEU A 59 -3.51 -16.64 -8.02
N LEU A 60 -4.59 -16.17 -7.38
CA LEU A 60 -5.87 -15.77 -8.01
C LEU A 60 -6.39 -14.44 -7.45
N LYS A 61 -5.58 -13.77 -6.64
CA LYS A 61 -5.91 -12.51 -5.97
C LYS A 61 -4.66 -11.64 -5.99
N GLY A 62 -4.79 -10.33 -5.78
CA GLY A 62 -3.63 -9.47 -5.67
C GLY A 62 -2.71 -9.81 -4.49
N ASP A 63 -1.55 -9.17 -4.49
CA ASP A 63 -0.48 -9.37 -3.52
C ASP A 63 -0.99 -9.11 -2.09
N LYS A 64 -0.41 -9.81 -1.12
CA LYS A 64 -0.73 -9.65 0.30
C LYS A 64 0.47 -9.09 1.04
N PHE A 65 0.26 -8.03 1.81
CA PHE A 65 1.22 -7.46 2.74
C PHE A 65 0.81 -7.79 4.18
N GLU A 66 1.77 -8.25 4.98
CA GLU A 66 1.61 -8.45 6.42
C GLU A 66 2.77 -7.83 7.17
N GLY A 67 2.49 -6.94 8.13
CA GLY A 67 3.54 -6.28 8.88
C GLY A 67 3.12 -4.99 9.57
N ALA A 68 4.03 -4.02 9.56
CA ALA A 68 3.87 -2.71 10.16
C ALA A 68 4.36 -1.61 9.21
N ILE A 69 3.74 -0.44 9.33
CA ILE A 69 4.12 0.77 8.61
C ILE A 69 4.23 1.90 9.65
N GLN A 70 5.38 2.57 9.70
CA GLN A 70 5.59 3.78 10.47
C GLN A 70 5.42 4.98 9.53
N ILE A 71 4.64 5.97 9.92
CA ILE A 71 4.40 7.21 9.17
C ILE A 71 4.64 8.38 10.13
N GLY A 72 5.78 9.04 10.01
CA GLY A 72 6.23 10.03 11.01
C GLY A 72 6.25 9.38 12.40
N ASP A 73 5.50 9.95 13.35
CA ASP A 73 5.37 9.41 14.71
C ASP A 73 4.29 8.32 14.85
N LYS A 74 3.42 8.14 13.85
CA LYS A 74 2.32 7.18 13.91
C LYS A 74 2.80 5.79 13.47
N LYS A 75 2.67 4.81 14.37
CA LYS A 75 2.95 3.40 14.09
C LYS A 75 1.67 2.62 13.81
N LEU A 76 1.57 2.05 12.61
CA LEU A 76 0.48 1.17 12.20
C LEU A 76 0.98 -0.27 12.31
N THR A 77 0.44 -1.06 13.24
CA THR A 77 0.89 -2.44 13.51
C THR A 77 -0.17 -3.48 13.13
N LYS A 78 0.26 -4.74 13.01
CA LYS A 78 -0.58 -5.89 12.69
C LYS A 78 -1.42 -5.69 11.42
N ILE A 79 -0.86 -5.01 10.44
CA ILE A 79 -1.50 -4.81 9.14
C ILE A 79 -1.56 -6.17 8.44
N SER A 80 -2.73 -6.52 7.91
CA SER A 80 -2.92 -7.62 6.97
C SER A 80 -3.78 -7.10 5.83
N MET A 81 -3.13 -6.76 4.73
CA MET A 81 -3.75 -6.06 3.60
C MET A 81 -3.56 -6.88 2.33
N ARG A 82 -4.59 -6.88 1.49
CA ARG A 82 -4.53 -7.46 0.15
C ARG A 82 -4.85 -6.39 -0.88
N PHE A 83 -4.03 -6.33 -1.92
CA PHE A 83 -4.26 -5.45 -3.04
C PHE A 83 -5.32 -6.04 -3.98
N ASP A 84 -6.21 -5.20 -4.50
CA ASP A 84 -7.13 -5.55 -5.58
C ASP A 84 -6.43 -5.46 -6.95
N ASP A 85 -7.21 -5.66 -8.01
CA ASP A 85 -6.71 -5.62 -9.39
C ASP A 85 -6.26 -4.21 -9.84
N PHE A 86 -6.62 -3.16 -9.09
CA PHE A 86 -6.20 -1.78 -9.29
C PHE A 86 -5.02 -1.39 -8.40
N GLY A 87 -4.44 -2.35 -7.66
CA GLY A 87 -3.34 -2.10 -6.74
C GLY A 87 -3.75 -1.34 -5.48
N ARG A 88 -5.04 -1.29 -5.14
CA ARG A 88 -5.55 -0.67 -3.91
C ARG A 88 -5.69 -1.72 -2.81
N GLY A 89 -5.20 -1.40 -1.62
CA GLY A 89 -5.42 -2.20 -0.41
C GLY A 89 -5.88 -1.33 0.74
N ASN A 90 -6.87 -1.81 1.51
CA ASN A 90 -7.32 -1.07 2.68
C ASN A 90 -6.33 -1.20 3.84
N LEU A 91 -5.91 -0.06 4.37
CA LEU A 91 -4.88 0.05 5.40
C LEU A 91 -5.52 0.04 6.79
N PHE A 92 -5.97 -1.14 7.21
CA PHE A 92 -6.36 -1.41 8.59
C PHE A 92 -5.15 -1.75 9.46
N TYR A 93 -5.13 -1.21 10.67
CA TYR A 93 -4.11 -1.50 11.67
C TYR A 93 -4.76 -1.73 13.04
N TYR A 94 -4.07 -2.47 13.91
CA TYR A 94 -4.53 -2.69 15.28
C TYR A 94 -4.07 -1.54 16.17
N ASP A 95 -5.03 -0.80 16.74
CA ASP A 95 -4.75 0.26 17.70
C ASP A 95 -4.75 -0.34 19.12
N GLU A 96 -3.56 -0.53 19.69
CA GLU A 96 -3.40 -1.12 21.03
C GLU A 96 -4.03 -0.27 22.14
N SER A 97 -4.18 1.05 21.93
CA SER A 97 -4.77 1.94 22.93
C SER A 97 -6.28 1.72 23.09
N VAL A 98 -6.96 1.32 22.01
CA VAL A 98 -8.40 1.07 21.98
C VAL A 98 -8.71 -0.44 21.97
N GLY A 99 -7.73 -1.27 21.61
CA GLY A 99 -7.90 -2.72 21.53
C GLY A 99 -8.71 -3.19 20.31
N ASP A 100 -8.71 -2.40 19.23
CA ASP A 100 -9.52 -2.68 18.03
C ASP A 100 -8.79 -2.28 16.73
N TYR A 101 -9.28 -2.78 15.60
CA TYR A 101 -8.78 -2.40 14.28
C TYR A 101 -9.38 -1.06 13.82
N LYS A 102 -8.51 -0.15 13.37
CA LYS A 102 -8.90 1.14 12.78
C LYS A 102 -8.44 1.22 11.33
N SER A 103 -9.24 1.88 10.50
CA SER A 103 -8.83 2.21 9.14
C SER A 103 -7.99 3.49 9.17
N TYR A 104 -6.79 3.44 8.61
CA TYR A 104 -6.00 4.64 8.32
C TYR A 104 -6.36 5.22 6.94
N GLY A 105 -6.91 4.39 6.05
CA GLY A 105 -7.31 4.72 4.70
C GLY A 105 -6.93 3.64 3.72
N ASP A 106 -6.46 4.01 2.53
CA ASP A 106 -6.09 3.06 1.48
C ASP A 106 -4.68 3.30 1.00
N LEU A 107 -3.93 2.22 0.76
CA LEU A 107 -2.63 2.25 0.11
C LEU A 107 -2.78 1.78 -1.33
N ILE A 108 -2.33 2.60 -2.29
CA ILE A 108 -2.38 2.31 -3.72
C ILE A 108 -0.96 2.12 -4.22
N SER A 109 -0.71 0.99 -4.88
CA SER A 109 0.63 0.56 -5.27
C SER A 109 0.60 -0.55 -6.32
N ASN A 110 1.43 -0.42 -7.36
CA ASN A 110 1.76 -1.52 -8.26
C ASN A 110 2.89 -2.42 -7.70
N ASN A 111 3.82 -1.83 -6.95
CA ASN A 111 4.86 -2.55 -6.22
C ASN A 111 5.25 -1.76 -4.97
N MET A 112 4.84 -2.28 -3.81
CA MET A 112 5.02 -1.59 -2.53
C MET A 112 6.50 -1.46 -2.12
N LYS A 113 7.39 -2.22 -2.75
CA LYS A 113 8.85 -2.07 -2.59
C LYS A 113 9.40 -0.80 -3.22
N ASP A 114 8.70 -0.24 -4.19
CA ASP A 114 9.23 0.81 -5.05
C ASP A 114 8.49 2.12 -4.82
N GLN A 115 7.17 2.15 -5.06
CA GLN A 115 6.41 3.39 -5.08
C GLN A 115 4.95 3.11 -4.70
N PHE A 116 4.41 3.92 -3.80
CA PHE A 116 3.02 3.87 -3.38
C PHE A 116 2.51 5.25 -2.96
N THR A 117 1.19 5.37 -2.92
CA THR A 117 0.50 6.52 -2.32
C THR A 117 -0.51 6.03 -1.28
N ILE A 118 -0.76 6.83 -0.26
CA ILE A 118 -1.72 6.54 0.79
C ILE A 118 -2.79 7.63 0.75
N ILE A 119 -4.03 7.21 0.59
CA ILE A 119 -5.23 7.99 0.91
C ILE A 119 -5.38 7.95 2.42
N VAL A 120 -5.34 9.11 3.08
CA VAL A 120 -5.48 9.19 4.54
C VAL A 120 -6.93 9.54 4.88
N LEU A 121 -7.56 8.69 5.66
CA LEU A 121 -8.90 8.95 6.19
C LEU A 121 -8.78 9.84 7.43
N GLU A 122 -9.52 10.94 7.41
CA GLU A 122 -9.60 11.86 8.54
C GLU A 122 -10.86 11.56 9.34
N GLU A 123 -10.72 11.49 10.67
CA GLU A 123 -11.86 11.39 11.56
C GLU A 123 -12.60 12.73 11.56
N ASN A 124 -13.89 12.69 11.29
CA ASN A 124 -14.71 13.90 11.31
C ASN A 124 -15.20 14.12 12.76
N GLU A 125 -14.62 15.10 13.45
CA GLU A 125 -14.92 15.38 14.87
C GLU A 125 -16.42 15.64 15.12
N GLU A 126 -17.14 16.15 14.12
CA GLU A 126 -18.57 16.49 14.21
C GLU A 126 -19.51 15.28 14.05
N LYS A 127 -19.00 14.15 13.53
CA LYS A 127 -19.81 12.95 13.26
C LYS A 127 -19.05 11.70 13.73
N SER A 128 -19.30 11.34 14.97
CA SER A 128 -18.79 10.13 15.60
C SER A 128 -19.03 8.91 14.68
N GLY A 129 -17.94 8.34 14.16
CA GLY A 129 -17.97 7.13 13.33
C GLY A 129 -17.97 7.33 11.81
N SER A 130 -17.91 8.56 11.28
CA SER A 130 -17.70 8.78 9.84
C SER A 130 -16.29 9.32 9.57
N SER A 131 -15.42 8.47 9.04
CA SER A 131 -14.19 8.89 8.38
C SER A 131 -14.46 9.00 6.88
N SER A 132 -14.03 10.10 6.26
CA SER A 132 -14.32 10.40 4.86
C SER A 132 -13.08 10.95 4.17
N TRP A 133 -12.94 10.62 2.89
CA TRP A 133 -11.95 11.20 2.00
C TRP A 133 -12.65 11.64 0.72
N SER A 134 -12.25 12.79 0.18
CA SER A 134 -12.77 13.29 -1.09
C SER A 134 -11.61 13.68 -2.02
N SER A 135 -11.83 13.56 -3.33
CA SER A 135 -10.85 14.02 -4.33
C SER A 135 -10.71 15.54 -4.40
N LYS A 136 -11.51 16.30 -3.64
CA LYS A 136 -11.47 17.76 -3.60
C LYS A 136 -10.52 18.29 -2.52
N ASP A 137 -10.49 17.66 -1.36
CA ASP A 137 -9.82 18.15 -0.15
C ASP A 137 -9.14 17.06 0.69
N GLY A 138 -9.08 15.84 0.15
CA GLY A 138 -8.54 14.68 0.83
C GLY A 138 -7.04 14.79 1.10
N LEU A 139 -6.64 14.24 2.25
CA LEU A 139 -5.25 14.14 2.65
C LEU A 139 -4.59 12.93 2.00
N MET A 140 -3.36 13.11 1.51
CA MET A 140 -2.61 12.08 0.82
C MET A 140 -1.15 12.08 1.22
N ILE A 141 -0.50 10.91 1.10
CA ILE A 141 0.94 10.74 1.28
C ILE A 141 1.50 10.00 0.08
N SER A 142 2.51 10.53 -0.60
CA SER A 142 3.23 9.80 -1.65
C SER A 142 4.69 9.62 -1.31
N VAL A 143 5.19 8.39 -1.43
CA VAL A 143 6.59 8.09 -1.18
C VAL A 143 7.46 8.34 -2.41
N LEU A 144 8.76 8.56 -2.18
CA LEU A 144 9.75 8.94 -3.19
C LEU A 144 9.39 10.24 -3.92
N ALA A 145 8.80 11.18 -3.19
CA ALA A 145 8.55 12.54 -3.65
C ALA A 145 9.38 13.52 -2.81
N SER A 146 9.86 14.58 -3.46
CA SER A 146 10.55 15.71 -2.83
C SER A 146 9.75 17.01 -2.90
N SER A 147 8.63 17.02 -3.63
CA SER A 147 7.74 18.17 -3.78
C SER A 147 6.28 17.74 -3.90
N ARG A 148 5.36 18.70 -3.71
CA ARG A 148 3.91 18.50 -3.92
C ARG A 148 3.59 18.00 -5.32
N ASN A 149 4.21 18.59 -6.34
CA ASN A 149 3.94 18.24 -7.73
C ASN A 149 4.38 16.80 -8.04
N GLU A 150 5.56 16.40 -7.57
CA GLU A 150 6.01 15.00 -7.69
C GLU A 150 5.06 14.05 -6.96
N ALA A 151 4.59 14.41 -5.76
CA ALA A 151 3.65 13.58 -5.00
C ALA A 151 2.30 13.41 -5.72
N LEU A 152 1.79 14.49 -6.32
CA LEU A 152 0.59 14.47 -7.15
C LEU A 152 0.77 13.61 -8.39
N ASP A 153 1.88 13.77 -9.12
CA ASP A 153 2.18 12.98 -10.32
C ASP A 153 2.25 11.49 -10.02
N ILE A 154 2.88 11.13 -8.89
CA ILE A 154 2.92 9.74 -8.41
C ILE A 154 1.52 9.22 -8.12
N SER A 155 0.70 10.01 -7.42
CA SER A 155 -0.67 9.61 -7.08
C SER A 155 -1.56 9.46 -8.32
N ASN A 156 -1.52 10.42 -9.24
CA ASN A 156 -2.25 10.37 -10.52
C ASN A 156 -1.82 9.15 -11.34
N LYS A 157 -0.52 8.85 -11.41
CA LYS A 157 -0.01 7.66 -12.10
C LYS A 157 -0.54 6.36 -11.47
N LEU A 158 -0.49 6.25 -10.15
CA LEU A 158 -0.90 5.03 -9.44
C LEU A 158 -2.42 4.84 -9.42
N MET A 159 -3.18 5.94 -9.42
CA MET A 159 -4.63 5.91 -9.30
C MET A 159 -5.34 6.11 -10.64
N LYS A 160 -4.63 6.06 -11.77
CA LYS A 160 -5.17 6.32 -13.11
C LYS A 160 -6.44 5.51 -13.41
N ASP A 161 -6.48 4.25 -13.00
CA ASP A 161 -7.60 3.34 -13.25
C ASP A 161 -8.70 3.40 -12.17
N ILE A 162 -8.46 4.18 -11.10
CA ILE A 162 -9.38 4.40 -9.97
C ILE A 162 -10.09 5.76 -10.11
N LEU A 163 -9.41 6.75 -10.68
CA LEU A 163 -9.88 8.13 -10.77
C LEU A 163 -10.81 8.37 -11.96
N VAL A 164 -11.87 9.13 -11.74
CA VAL A 164 -12.70 9.69 -12.84
C VAL A 164 -12.01 10.88 -13.49
N ASN A 165 -11.26 11.68 -12.70
CA ASN A 165 -10.49 12.84 -13.15
C ASN A 165 -9.16 12.90 -12.40
N GLU A 166 -8.14 13.52 -13.02
CA GLU A 166 -6.85 13.76 -12.38
C GLU A 166 -6.97 14.66 -11.14
N LEU A 167 -6.15 14.36 -10.14
CA LEU A 167 -5.99 15.09 -8.88
C LEU A 167 -5.27 16.42 -9.12
N LYS A 168 -5.66 17.46 -8.35
CA LYS A 168 -5.13 18.83 -8.45
C LYS A 168 -4.75 19.40 -7.07
#